data_AF-A0A1G7XA56-F1
#
_entry.id   AF-A0A1G7XA56-F1
#
_cell.length_a   1.000
_cell.length_b   1.000
_cell.length_c   1.000
_cell.angle_alpha   90.00
_cell.angle_beta   90.00
_cell.angle_gamma   90.00
#
_symmetry.space_group_name_H-M   'P 1'
#
loop_
_entity.id
_entity.type
_entity.pdbx_description
1 polymer ?
#
loop_
_entity_poly.entity_id
_entity_poly.type
_entity_poly.pdbx_seq_one_letter_code
_entity_poly.pdbx_strand_id
1 'polypeptide(L)'
;MGEFRIYLDDQLLCATPSPVLAQAAWHRASRNAAVAEAGGSVRAYEGEVTVAQMRPEPRVGHPWPDGRDHQADLRDVWDSLLRLFARQGLDDQALTAAVNRFGLKTDSVQGSVQDDLGGRTVPSAAELVVLLEAIHQAQPDTCP
;
A
#
# COMPACT_ATOMS: atom_id res chain seq x y z
N MET A 1 -19.21 -8.73 1.13
CA MET A 1 -18.47 -8.17 -0.01
C MET A 1 -18.36 -9.23 -1.08
N GLY A 2 -18.57 -8.84 -2.34
CA GLY A 2 -18.41 -9.75 -3.47
C GLY A 2 -16.93 -10.07 -3.74
N GLU A 3 -16.69 -11.11 -4.53
CA GLU A 3 -15.35 -11.41 -5.04
C GLU A 3 -14.98 -10.43 -6.16
N PHE A 4 -13.77 -9.87 -6.10
CA PHE A 4 -13.20 -9.09 -7.19
C PHE A 4 -12.49 -10.00 -8.18
N ARG A 5 -12.66 -9.73 -9.47
CA ARG A 5 -11.95 -10.43 -10.55
C ARG A 5 -11.30 -9.43 -11.50
N ILE A 6 -9.99 -9.52 -11.68
CA ILE A 6 -9.20 -8.64 -12.57
C ILE A 6 -8.67 -9.45 -13.75
N TYR A 7 -8.99 -9.00 -14.96
CA TYR A 7 -8.56 -9.60 -16.21
C TYR A 7 -7.66 -8.65 -17.01
N LEU A 8 -6.66 -9.22 -17.68
CA LEU A 8 -5.83 -8.56 -18.67
C LEU A 8 -5.90 -9.39 -19.96
N ASP A 9 -6.51 -8.84 -21.01
CA ASP A 9 -6.72 -9.51 -22.29
C ASP A 9 -7.33 -10.93 -22.15
N ASP A 10 -8.46 -11.01 -21.47
CA ASP A 10 -9.20 -12.26 -21.13
C ASP A 10 -8.48 -13.22 -20.17
N GLN A 11 -7.22 -12.97 -19.84
CA GLN A 11 -6.51 -13.73 -18.81
C GLN A 11 -6.88 -13.24 -17.41
N LEU A 12 -7.38 -14.15 -16.57
CA LEU A 12 -7.60 -13.88 -15.14
C LEU A 12 -6.25 -13.69 -14.43
N LEU A 13 -6.01 -12.50 -13.88
CA LEU A 13 -4.81 -12.19 -13.10
C LEU A 13 -5.03 -12.33 -11.60
N CYS A 14 -6.24 -12.02 -11.13
CA CYS A 14 -6.57 -12.04 -9.71
C CYS A 14 -8.06 -12.31 -9.50
N ALA A 15 -8.37 -13.24 -8.59
CA ALA A 15 -9.69 -13.43 -8.00
C ALA A 15 -9.54 -13.37 -6.48
N THR A 16 -10.23 -12.44 -5.81
CA THR A 16 -10.03 -12.21 -4.38
C THR A 16 -11.19 -11.48 -3.73
N PRO A 17 -11.52 -11.77 -2.45
CA PRO A 17 -12.41 -10.92 -1.67
C PRO A 17 -11.70 -9.67 -1.10
N SER A 18 -10.37 -9.56 -1.22
CA SER A 18 -9.58 -8.46 -0.65
C SER A 18 -9.54 -7.24 -1.59
N PRO A 19 -10.08 -6.08 -1.17
CA PRO A 19 -10.04 -4.86 -1.99
C PRO A 19 -8.62 -4.42 -2.33
N VAL A 20 -7.70 -4.45 -1.36
CA VAL A 20 -6.32 -3.98 -1.56
C VAL A 20 -5.55 -4.89 -2.54
N LEU A 21 -5.81 -6.21 -2.49
CA LEU A 21 -5.22 -7.13 -3.46
C LEU A 21 -5.80 -6.92 -4.86
N ALA A 22 -7.11 -6.67 -4.97
CA ALA A 22 -7.74 -6.33 -6.24
C ALA A 22 -7.21 -5.02 -6.82
N GLN A 23 -7.06 -3.97 -5.98
CA GLN A 23 -6.44 -2.69 -6.34
C GLN A 23 -5.01 -2.89 -6.86
N ALA A 24 -4.19 -3.68 -6.16
CA ALA A 24 -2.83 -3.97 -6.58
C ALA A 24 -2.78 -4.70 -7.94
N ALA A 25 -3.68 -5.66 -8.16
CA ALA A 25 -3.80 -6.36 -9.44
C ALA A 25 -4.21 -5.42 -10.57
N TRP A 26 -5.20 -4.55 -10.34
CA TRP A 26 -5.61 -3.51 -11.30
C TRP A 26 -4.49 -2.54 -11.63
N HIS A 27 -3.83 -1.95 -10.63
CA HIS A 27 -2.71 -1.03 -10.85
C HIS A 27 -1.59 -1.66 -11.69
N ARG A 28 -1.34 -2.96 -11.54
CA ARG A 28 -0.35 -3.70 -12.32
C ARG A 28 -0.83 -3.99 -13.74
N ALA A 29 -2.08 -4.41 -13.90
CA ALA A 29 -2.68 -4.69 -15.19
C ALA A 29 -2.79 -3.44 -16.06
N SER A 30 -3.23 -2.33 -15.46
CA SER A 30 -3.45 -1.05 -16.15
C SER A 30 -2.17 -0.44 -16.73
N ARG A 31 -0.99 -0.86 -16.25
CA ARG A 31 0.31 -0.36 -16.73
C ARG A 31 1.11 -1.36 -17.57
N ASN A 32 0.47 -2.44 -18.01
CA ASN A 32 1.14 -3.47 -18.81
C ASN A 32 1.44 -2.96 -20.23
N ALA A 33 2.73 -2.77 -20.53
CA ALA A 33 3.17 -2.19 -21.80
C ALA A 33 2.88 -3.08 -23.01
N ALA A 34 3.12 -4.40 -22.90
CA ALA A 34 2.92 -5.33 -24.02
C ALA A 34 1.46 -5.38 -24.47
N VAL A 35 0.54 -5.43 -23.50
CA VAL A 35 -0.91 -5.44 -23.80
C VAL A 35 -1.38 -4.07 -24.29
N ALA A 36 -0.81 -2.98 -23.78
CA ALA A 36 -1.09 -1.63 -24.28
C ALA A 36 -0.70 -1.48 -25.76
N GLU A 37 0.51 -1.93 -26.13
CA GLU A 37 1.02 -1.90 -27.50
C GLU A 37 0.21 -2.79 -28.46
N ALA A 38 -0.24 -3.95 -27.98
CA ALA A 38 -1.10 -4.86 -28.73
C ALA A 38 -2.57 -4.37 -28.85
N GLY A 39 -2.95 -3.27 -28.19
CA GLY A 39 -4.30 -2.75 -28.21
C GLY A 39 -5.32 -3.53 -27.36
N GLY A 40 -4.83 -4.31 -26.39
CA GLY A 40 -5.66 -5.12 -25.50
C GLY A 40 -6.40 -4.32 -24.42
N SER A 41 -6.98 -5.02 -23.44
CA SER A 41 -7.83 -4.39 -22.41
C SER A 41 -7.63 -4.95 -21.00
N VAL A 42 -7.93 -4.12 -20.01
CA VAL A 42 -8.08 -4.50 -18.61
C VAL A 42 -9.55 -4.44 -18.24
N ARG A 43 -10.05 -5.45 -17.52
CA ARG A 43 -11.42 -5.51 -17.00
C ARG A 43 -11.41 -5.85 -15.51
N ALA A 44 -12.21 -5.13 -14.74
CA ALA A 44 -12.46 -5.40 -13.33
C ALA A 44 -13.93 -5.74 -13.11
N TYR A 45 -14.18 -6.78 -12.31
CA TYR A 45 -15.51 -7.18 -11.87
C TYR A 45 -15.57 -7.24 -10.35
N GLU A 46 -16.76 -7.02 -9.80
CA GLU A 46 -17.12 -7.30 -8.41
C GLU A 46 -18.41 -8.12 -8.41
N GLY A 47 -18.32 -9.38 -8.02
CA GLY A 47 -19.37 -10.35 -8.35
C GLY A 47 -19.60 -10.35 -9.86
N GLU A 48 -20.85 -10.34 -10.28
CA GLU A 48 -21.25 -10.36 -11.71
C GLU A 48 -21.24 -8.98 -12.39
N VAL A 49 -20.89 -7.92 -11.68
CA VAL A 49 -20.93 -6.54 -12.21
C VAL A 49 -19.57 -6.14 -12.75
N THR A 50 -19.52 -5.64 -13.99
CA THR A 50 -18.34 -4.97 -14.54
C THR A 50 -18.16 -3.63 -13.83
N VAL A 51 -17.08 -3.51 -13.05
CA VAL A 51 -16.71 -2.29 -12.33
C VAL A 51 -16.05 -1.29 -13.28
N ALA A 52 -15.16 -1.77 -14.15
CA ALA A 52 -14.60 -0.97 -15.23
C ALA A 52 -13.91 -1.81 -16.31
N GLN A 53 -13.73 -1.15 -17.45
CA GLN A 53 -12.95 -1.63 -18.57
C GLN A 53 -12.15 -0.47 -19.17
N MET A 54 -10.88 -0.70 -19.48
CA MET A 54 -10.02 0.32 -20.08
C MET A 54 -8.90 -0.30 -20.93
N ARG A 55 -8.23 0.53 -21.73
CA ARG A 55 -6.97 0.14 -22.40
C ARG A 55 -5.80 0.47 -21.48
N PRO A 56 -4.89 -0.47 -21.17
CA PRO A 56 -3.74 -0.16 -20.34
C PRO A 56 -2.84 0.91 -20.99
N GLU A 57 -2.14 1.69 -20.16
CA GLU A 57 -1.17 2.71 -20.58
C GLU A 57 0.21 2.39 -20.00
N PRO A 58 1.28 2.35 -20.80
CA PRO A 58 2.61 2.03 -20.28
C PRO A 58 3.03 3.00 -19.17
N ARG A 59 3.63 2.45 -18.10
CA ARG A 59 4.24 3.21 -16.98
C ARG A 59 3.26 3.96 -16.07
N VAL A 60 1.99 4.07 -16.42
CA VAL A 60 0.97 4.76 -15.61
C VAL A 60 0.00 3.74 -15.01
N GLY A 61 0.05 3.58 -13.68
CA GLY A 61 -1.01 2.88 -12.96
C GLY A 61 -2.26 3.75 -12.93
N HIS A 62 -3.41 3.23 -13.38
CA HIS A 62 -4.66 3.97 -13.31
C HIS A 62 -5.30 3.81 -11.93
N PRO A 63 -5.99 4.84 -11.42
CA PRO A 63 -6.66 4.74 -10.13
C PRO A 63 -7.67 3.61 -10.14
N TRP A 64 -7.98 3.10 -8.95
CA TRP A 64 -9.03 2.09 -8.80
C TRP A 64 -10.38 2.64 -9.29
N PRO A 65 -11.13 1.88 -10.12
CA PRO A 65 -12.18 2.45 -10.96
C PRO A 65 -13.54 2.65 -10.28
N ASP A 66 -13.80 2.01 -9.14
CA ASP A 66 -15.14 2.06 -8.51
C ASP A 66 -15.43 3.38 -7.78
N GLY A 67 -14.46 4.30 -7.72
CA GLY A 67 -14.60 5.57 -7.03
C GLY A 67 -14.96 5.45 -5.55
N ARG A 68 -14.81 4.26 -4.93
CA ARG A 68 -15.07 4.07 -3.50
C ARG A 68 -14.12 4.92 -2.67
N ASP A 69 -14.63 5.32 -1.51
CA ASP A 69 -13.96 6.22 -0.57
C ASP A 69 -12.59 5.73 -0.07
N HIS A 70 -12.27 4.43 -0.17
CA HIS A 70 -11.02 3.87 0.34
C HIS A 70 -10.15 3.22 -0.75
N GLN A 71 -9.31 4.03 -1.37
CA GLN A 71 -8.09 3.55 -2.03
C GLN A 71 -7.01 3.34 -0.98
N ALA A 72 -6.24 2.26 -1.12
CA ALA A 72 -5.14 2.01 -0.18
C ALA A 72 -4.16 3.19 -0.18
N ASP A 73 -3.91 3.75 1.00
CA ASP A 73 -3.07 4.94 1.17
C ASP A 73 -1.94 4.73 2.18
N LEU A 74 -1.24 5.81 2.54
CA LEU A 74 -0.10 5.74 3.46
C LEU A 74 -0.50 5.35 4.89
N ARG A 75 -1.77 5.51 5.30
CA ARG A 75 -2.27 5.01 6.59
C ARG A 75 -2.31 3.49 6.60
N ASP A 76 -2.74 2.87 5.50
CA ASP A 76 -2.75 1.41 5.36
C ASP A 76 -1.33 0.84 5.35
N VAL A 77 -0.39 1.53 4.69
CA VAL A 77 1.03 1.17 4.69
C VAL A 77 1.59 1.26 6.11
N TRP A 78 1.32 2.36 6.82
CA TRP A 78 1.74 2.57 8.20
C TRP A 78 1.25 1.46 9.13
N ASP A 79 -0.04 1.11 9.08
CA ASP A 79 -0.60 0.03 9.90
C ASP A 79 0.01 -1.33 9.58
N SER A 80 0.31 -1.57 8.32
CA SER A 80 0.93 -2.82 7.89
C SER A 80 2.38 -2.92 8.39
N LEU A 81 3.11 -1.81 8.36
CA LEU A 81 4.47 -1.72 8.89
C LEU A 81 4.52 -1.86 10.42
N LEU A 82 3.67 -1.16 11.15
CA LEU A 82 3.62 -1.29 12.61
C LEU A 82 3.31 -2.73 13.04
N ARG A 83 2.38 -3.41 12.34
CA ARG A 83 2.10 -4.84 12.58
C ARG A 83 3.30 -5.73 12.25
N LEU A 84 4.06 -5.40 11.20
CA LEU A 84 5.29 -6.12 10.85
C LEU A 84 6.37 -5.93 11.91
N PHE A 85 6.59 -4.71 12.41
CA PHE A 85 7.58 -4.40 13.45
C PHE A 85 7.23 -5.05 14.79
N ALA A 86 5.95 -5.00 15.19
CA ALA A 86 5.47 -5.66 16.40
C ALA A 86 5.76 -7.18 16.36
N ARG A 87 5.63 -7.83 15.20
CA ARG A 87 5.98 -9.26 15.04
C ARG A 87 7.48 -9.53 15.16
N GLN A 88 8.32 -8.53 14.95
CA GLN A 88 9.77 -8.61 15.13
C GLN A 88 10.20 -8.21 16.55
N GLY A 89 9.25 -7.95 17.46
CA GLY A 89 9.53 -7.53 18.84
C GLY A 89 9.92 -6.06 18.97
N LEU A 90 9.71 -5.25 17.94
CA LEU A 90 9.91 -3.80 18.00
C LEU A 90 8.61 -3.15 18.48
N ASP A 91 8.58 -2.77 19.74
CA ASP A 91 7.50 -1.99 20.33
C ASP A 91 7.64 -0.49 20.04
N ASP A 92 6.64 0.30 20.42
CA ASP A 92 6.64 1.74 20.15
C ASP A 92 7.83 2.46 20.81
N GLN A 93 8.30 1.98 21.96
CA GLN A 93 9.46 2.55 22.64
C GLN A 93 10.74 2.33 21.82
N ALA A 94 10.95 1.12 21.30
CA ALA A 94 12.09 0.80 20.44
C ALA A 94 12.06 1.60 19.13
N LEU A 95 10.89 1.70 18.50
CA LEU A 95 10.70 2.50 17.28
C LEU A 95 11.00 3.98 17.53
N THR A 96 10.44 4.54 18.61
CA THR A 96 10.65 5.93 19.04
C THR A 96 12.11 6.21 19.35
N ALA A 97 12.81 5.30 20.03
CA ALA A 97 14.24 5.43 20.30
C ALA A 97 15.07 5.45 19.01
N ALA A 98 14.76 4.57 18.05
CA ALA A 98 15.45 4.51 16.77
C ALA A 98 15.28 5.81 15.98
N VAL A 99 14.04 6.29 15.84
CA VAL A 99 13.71 7.53 15.12
C VAL A 99 14.36 8.76 15.79
N ASN A 100 14.31 8.84 17.13
CA ASN A 100 14.96 9.91 17.90
C ASN A 100 16.48 9.93 17.74
N ARG A 101 17.11 8.75 17.63
CA ARG A 101 18.55 8.59 17.40
C ARG A 101 18.93 8.96 15.97
N PHE A 102 18.06 8.65 15.02
CA PHE A 102 18.22 9.04 13.61
C PHE A 102 18.08 10.56 13.39
N GLY A 103 17.41 11.25 14.31
CA GLY A 103 17.41 12.72 14.39
C GLY A 103 16.03 13.36 14.30
N LEU A 104 14.98 12.58 14.01
CA LEU A 104 13.60 13.06 14.04
C LEU A 104 13.04 12.91 15.45
N LYS A 105 12.71 14.04 16.10
CA LYS A 105 12.21 14.03 17.48
C LYS A 105 10.74 13.67 17.53
N THR A 106 10.41 12.67 18.34
CA THR A 106 9.03 12.23 18.59
C THR A 106 8.91 11.60 19.97
N ASP A 107 7.74 11.75 20.59
CA ASP A 107 7.39 11.10 21.85
C ASP A 107 6.81 9.70 21.64
N SER A 108 6.25 9.45 20.46
CA SER A 108 5.68 8.16 20.06
C SER A 108 5.60 8.06 18.54
N VAL A 109 6.06 6.95 17.98
CA VAL A 109 5.86 6.65 16.55
C VAL A 109 4.38 6.33 16.31
N GLN A 110 3.78 5.44 17.11
CA GLN A 110 2.35 5.12 16.97
C GLN A 110 1.43 6.33 17.18
N GLY A 111 1.80 7.22 18.11
CA GLY A 111 1.07 8.44 18.41
C GLY A 111 1.23 9.54 17.36
N SER A 112 2.28 9.52 16.52
CA SER A 112 2.54 10.61 15.56
C SER A 112 1.50 10.72 14.45
N VAL A 113 0.70 9.68 14.24
CA VAL A 113 -0.41 9.67 13.28
C VAL A 113 -1.77 9.94 13.92
N GLN A 114 -1.82 10.20 15.24
CA GLN A 114 -3.03 10.65 15.92
C GLN A 114 -3.04 12.18 15.97
N ASP A 115 -4.19 12.80 15.71
CA ASP A 115 -4.36 14.24 15.89
C ASP A 115 -5.03 14.58 17.23
N ASP A 116 -4.89 15.84 17.65
CA ASP A 116 -5.43 16.34 18.92
C ASP A 116 -6.97 16.35 18.99
N LEU A 117 -7.64 16.16 17.84
CA LEU A 117 -9.10 16.07 17.73
C LEU A 117 -9.59 14.60 17.74
N GLY A 118 -8.69 13.64 17.97
CA GLY A 118 -8.99 12.20 17.98
C GLY A 118 -9.14 11.59 16.59
N GLY A 119 -8.78 12.34 15.55
CA GLY A 119 -8.66 11.88 14.17
C GLY A 119 -7.28 11.27 13.89
N ARG A 120 -7.12 10.83 12.65
CA ARG A 120 -5.91 10.15 12.19
C ARG A 120 -5.28 10.89 11.02
N THR A 121 -4.08 11.40 11.25
CA THR A 121 -3.26 12.05 10.23
C THR A 121 -2.72 11.01 9.24
N VAL A 122 -2.72 11.36 7.95
CA VAL A 122 -2.05 10.57 6.91
C VAL A 122 -0.55 10.81 7.04
N PRO A 123 0.27 9.77 7.34
CA PRO A 123 1.70 9.96 7.41
C PRO A 123 2.26 10.32 6.04
N SER A 124 3.29 11.15 6.00
CA SER A 124 3.99 11.48 4.77
C SER A 124 4.90 10.34 4.31
N ALA A 125 5.21 10.30 3.02
CA ALA A 125 6.19 9.35 2.49
C ALA A 125 7.58 9.54 3.12
N ALA A 126 7.95 10.78 3.47
CA ALA A 126 9.22 11.09 4.12
C ALA A 126 9.31 10.46 5.53
N GLU A 127 8.25 10.55 6.34
CA GLU A 127 8.20 9.92 7.67
C GLU A 127 8.33 8.40 7.60
N LEU A 128 7.69 7.78 6.61
CA LEU A 128 7.80 6.35 6.36
C LEU A 128 9.24 5.94 6.03
N VAL A 129 9.91 6.70 5.14
CA VAL A 129 11.32 6.45 4.79
C VAL A 129 12.22 6.61 6.01
N VAL A 130 12.06 7.69 6.78
CA VAL A 130 12.83 7.93 8.00
C VAL A 130 12.65 6.81 9.02
N LEU A 131 11.42 6.34 9.24
CA LEU A 131 11.16 5.21 10.14
C LEU A 131 11.91 3.95 9.70
N LEU A 132 11.85 3.61 8.41
CA LEU A 132 12.52 2.44 7.87
C LEU A 132 14.05 2.52 7.97
N GLU A 133 14.64 3.68 7.64
CA GLU A 133 16.08 3.89 7.73
C GLU A 133 16.56 3.89 9.19
N ALA A 134 15.81 4.52 10.10
CA ALA A 134 16.11 4.53 11.52
C ALA A 134 16.16 3.12 12.11
N ILE A 135 15.19 2.26 11.76
CA ILE A 135 15.16 0.86 12.18
C ILE A 135 16.31 0.08 11.57
N HIS A 136 16.58 0.25 10.27
CA HIS A 136 17.67 -0.45 9.59
C HIS A 136 19.03 -0.15 10.24
N GLN A 137 19.31 1.10 10.58
CA GLN A 137 20.55 1.49 11.29
C GLN A 137 20.56 1.09 12.77
N ALA A 138 19.40 0.78 13.37
CA ALA A 138 19.29 0.32 14.75
C ALA A 138 19.52 -1.17 14.91
N GLN A 139 19.40 -1.95 13.83
CA GLN A 139 19.79 -3.35 13.86
C GLN A 139 21.33 -3.43 13.92
N PRO A 140 21.91 -4.13 14.92
CA PRO A 140 23.34 -4.42 14.90
C PRO A 140 23.63 -5.24 13.64
N ASP A 141 24.75 -4.95 12.96
CA ASP A 141 25.20 -5.69 11.79
C ASP A 141 25.01 -7.20 12.03
N THR A 142 23.98 -7.79 11.43
CA THR A 142 23.88 -9.24 11.32
C THR A 142 24.99 -9.64 10.34
N CYS A 143 26.19 -9.81 10.88
CA CYS A 143 27.33 -10.37 10.19
C CYS A 143 26.94 -11.80 9.75
N PRO A 144 26.99 -12.14 8.45
CA PRO A 144 26.86 -13.51 7.99
C PRO A 144 28.05 -14.38 8.42
#